data_AF-A0A7C0WQC2-F1
#
_entry.id   AF-A0A7C0WQC2-F1
#
_cell.length_a   1.000
_cell.length_b   1.000
_cell.length_c   1.000
_cell.angle_alpha   90.00
_cell.angle_beta   90.00
_cell.angle_gamma   90.00
#
_symmetry.space_group_name_H-M   'P 1'
#
loop_
_entity.id
_entity.type
_entity.pdbx_description
1 polymer ?
#
loop_
_entity_poly.entity_id
_entity_poly.type
_entity_poly.pdbx_seq_one_letter_code
_entity_poly.pdbx_strand_id
1 'polypeptide(L)'
;MSYIPSVKKRDGRISPFDRKNLVNSIFEAGQPLGSQNKKLARQLCREVEDYLREVYLEGETILTDNIARAVQLIAERNGNQALEQLYASHRKKKLEAPRRIKVVTRTRSNLDTTDLSLMVVAESQSELIQWDRNQIILALTREASISPDTAAGIAHKVEQRLLKSNLRQV
;
A
#
# COMPACT_ATOMS: atom_id res chain seq x y z
N MET A 1 -23.31 -6.83 15.76
CA MET A 1 -22.02 -7.46 15.39
C MET A 1 -21.71 -7.12 13.95
N SER A 2 -20.44 -6.92 13.58
CA SER A 2 -20.04 -6.72 12.18
C SER A 2 -19.82 -8.09 11.55
N TYR A 3 -20.50 -8.39 10.45
CA TYR A 3 -20.42 -9.70 9.78
C TYR A 3 -18.97 -10.04 9.34
N ILE A 4 -18.27 -9.02 8.85
CA ILE A 4 -16.84 -9.07 8.53
C ILE A 4 -16.12 -8.30 9.64
N PRO A 5 -15.48 -8.97 10.61
CA PRO A 5 -14.80 -8.29 11.71
C PRO A 5 -13.44 -7.75 11.27
N SER A 6 -12.73 -8.47 10.40
CA SER A 6 -11.32 -8.23 10.11
C SER A 6 -10.98 -8.49 8.64
N VAL A 7 -9.94 -7.79 8.19
CA VAL A 7 -9.34 -7.92 6.87
C VAL A 7 -7.85 -8.16 7.00
N LYS A 8 -7.33 -9.14 6.26
CA LYS A 8 -5.91 -9.38 6.10
C LYS A 8 -5.36 -8.55 4.93
N LYS A 9 -4.37 -7.72 5.22
CA LYS A 9 -3.64 -6.87 4.25
C LYS A 9 -2.58 -7.68 3.52
N ARG A 10 -2.05 -7.12 2.43
CA ARG A 10 -1.01 -7.76 1.59
C ARG A 10 0.32 -7.98 2.32
N ASP A 11 0.62 -7.13 3.29
CA ASP A 11 1.78 -7.26 4.18
C ASP A 11 1.56 -8.30 5.29
N GLY A 12 0.43 -9.01 5.28
CA GLY A 12 0.08 -10.04 6.26
C GLY A 12 -0.63 -9.52 7.50
N ARG A 13 -0.71 -8.19 7.71
CA ARG A 13 -1.33 -7.60 8.90
C ARG A 13 -2.85 -7.76 8.89
N ILE A 14 -3.42 -7.96 10.07
CA ILE A 14 -4.87 -8.00 10.27
C ILE A 14 -5.33 -6.64 10.78
N SER A 15 -6.38 -6.10 10.19
CA SER A 15 -6.98 -4.80 10.55
C SER A 15 -8.49 -4.96 10.63
N PRO A 16 -9.18 -4.23 11.51
CA PRO A 16 -10.64 -4.22 11.52
C PRO A 16 -11.20 -3.78 10.16
N PHE A 17 -12.28 -4.42 9.72
CA PHE A 17 -13.01 -3.97 8.53
C PHE A 17 -13.70 -2.63 8.85
N ASP A 18 -13.41 -1.62 8.04
CA ASP A 18 -14.08 -0.32 8.14
C ASP A 18 -14.72 0.02 6.81
N ARG A 19 -16.05 0.01 6.81
CA ARG A 19 -16.89 0.40 5.68
C ARG A 19 -16.53 1.77 5.12
N LYS A 20 -16.16 2.74 5.97
CA LYS A 20 -15.79 4.10 5.51
C LYS A 20 -14.57 4.06 4.61
N ASN A 21 -13.60 3.20 4.91
CA ASN A 21 -12.40 3.02 4.09
C ASN A 21 -12.75 2.43 2.71
N LEU A 22 -13.69 1.48 2.65
CA LEU A 22 -14.15 0.92 1.38
C LEU A 22 -14.87 1.96 0.53
N VAL A 23 -15.82 2.71 1.12
CA VAL A 23 -16.53 3.81 0.44
C VAL A 23 -15.57 4.86 -0.09
N ASN A 24 -14.60 5.29 0.73
CA ASN A 24 -13.60 6.28 0.32
C ASN A 24 -12.74 5.75 -0.83
N SER A 25 -12.33 4.47 -0.78
CA SER A 25 -11.53 3.87 -1.86
C SER A 25 -12.29 3.81 -3.18
N ILE A 26 -13.59 3.50 -3.16
CA ILE A 26 -14.43 3.50 -4.37
C ILE A 26 -14.63 4.94 -4.86
N PHE A 27 -14.86 5.88 -3.95
CA PHE A 27 -15.03 7.30 -4.27
C PHE A 27 -13.78 7.92 -4.91
N GLU A 28 -12.59 7.67 -4.35
CA GLU A 28 -11.30 8.14 -4.89
C GLU A 28 -11.07 7.62 -6.31
N ALA A 29 -11.34 6.33 -6.55
CA ALA A 29 -11.21 5.73 -7.87
C ALA A 29 -12.19 6.34 -8.89
N GLY A 30 -13.41 6.68 -8.45
CA GLY A 30 -14.45 7.26 -9.30
C GLY A 30 -14.37 8.77 -9.50
N GLN A 31 -13.43 9.49 -8.89
CA GLN A 31 -13.32 10.95 -9.05
C GLN A 31 -13.22 11.43 -10.52
N PRO A 32 -12.48 10.75 -11.41
CA PRO A 32 -12.38 11.17 -12.82
C PRO A 32 -13.71 11.21 -13.59
N LEU A 33 -14.76 10.55 -13.08
CA LEU A 33 -16.10 10.50 -13.71
C LEU A 33 -16.96 11.75 -13.43
N GLY A 34 -16.47 12.72 -12.64
CA GLY A 34 -16.99 14.09 -12.59
C GLY A 34 -18.37 14.34 -11.95
N SER A 35 -19.17 13.32 -11.64
CA SER A 35 -20.50 13.47 -11.02
C SER A 35 -20.55 12.94 -9.58
N GLN A 36 -21.62 13.20 -8.83
CA GLN A 36 -21.79 13.02 -7.36
C GLN A 36 -21.57 11.58 -6.81
N ASN A 37 -20.37 11.04 -6.97
CA ASN A 37 -20.03 9.63 -6.82
C ASN A 37 -19.99 9.13 -5.39
N LYS A 38 -20.13 10.00 -4.38
CA LYS A 38 -20.17 9.54 -2.98
C LYS A 38 -21.46 8.81 -2.63
N LYS A 39 -22.57 9.08 -3.35
CA LYS A 39 -23.81 8.31 -3.21
C LYS A 39 -23.65 6.94 -3.87
N LEU A 40 -23.15 6.91 -5.11
CA LEU A 40 -22.86 5.69 -5.87
C LEU A 40 -21.86 4.77 -5.14
N ALA A 41 -20.78 5.32 -4.60
CA ALA A 41 -19.80 4.56 -3.82
C ALA A 41 -20.41 3.93 -2.56
N ARG A 42 -21.35 4.61 -1.90
CA ARG A 42 -22.08 4.06 -0.75
C ARG A 42 -23.04 2.95 -1.15
N GLN A 43 -23.67 3.06 -2.31
CA GLN A 43 -24.55 2.03 -2.85
C GLN A 43 -23.76 0.78 -3.23
N LEU A 44 -22.71 0.92 -4.05
CA LEU A 44 -21.81 -0.18 -4.41
C LEU A 44 -21.21 -0.84 -3.17
N CYS A 45 -20.83 -0.06 -2.16
CA CYS A 45 -20.33 -0.63 -0.91
C CYS A 45 -21.35 -1.54 -0.21
N ARG A 46 -22.66 -1.24 -0.28
CA ARG A 46 -23.70 -2.13 0.28
C ARG A 46 -23.77 -3.43 -0.49
N GLU A 47 -23.83 -3.33 -1.81
CA GLU A 47 -23.89 -4.50 -2.69
C GLU A 47 -22.65 -5.38 -2.53
N VAL A 48 -21.48 -4.78 -2.32
CA VAL A 48 -20.23 -5.51 -1.99
C VAL A 48 -20.33 -6.20 -0.64
N GLU A 49 -20.87 -5.53 0.39
CA GLU A 49 -21.09 -6.16 1.70
C GLU A 49 -22.09 -7.33 1.59
N ASP A 50 -23.14 -7.19 0.79
CA ASP A 50 -24.14 -8.24 0.58
C ASP A 50 -23.52 -9.44 -0.16
N TYR A 51 -22.77 -9.21 -1.24
CA TYR A 51 -22.02 -10.26 -1.94
C TYR A 51 -20.99 -10.96 -1.04
N LEU A 52 -20.28 -10.21 -0.21
CA LEU A 52 -19.31 -10.81 0.72
C LEU A 52 -20.02 -11.69 1.78
N ARG A 53 -21.25 -11.35 2.18
CA ARG A 53 -22.08 -12.19 3.05
C ARG A 53 -22.57 -13.47 2.39
N GLU A 54 -22.71 -13.48 1.07
CA GLU A 54 -23.11 -14.67 0.31
C GLU A 54 -21.93 -15.64 0.11
N VAL A 55 -20.71 -15.11 -0.03
CA VAL A 55 -19.53 -15.89 -0.40
C VAL A 55 -18.69 -16.35 0.80
N TYR A 56 -18.65 -15.58 1.88
CA TYR A 56 -17.81 -15.83 3.06
C TYR A 56 -18.65 -16.14 4.29
N LEU A 57 -18.06 -16.83 5.25
CA LEU A 57 -18.72 -17.12 6.52
C LEU A 57 -18.67 -15.91 7.47
N GLU A 58 -19.64 -15.83 8.37
CA GLU A 58 -19.62 -14.81 9.43
C GLU A 58 -18.37 -14.97 10.30
N GLY A 59 -17.68 -13.86 10.56
CA GLY A 59 -16.46 -13.86 11.37
C GLY A 59 -15.16 -14.19 10.61
N GLU A 60 -15.25 -14.55 9.33
CA GLU A 60 -14.09 -14.89 8.52
C GLU A 60 -13.18 -13.69 8.27
N THR A 61 -11.85 -13.90 8.31
CA THR A 61 -10.88 -12.87 7.97
C THR A 61 -10.61 -12.86 6.47
N ILE A 62 -11.13 -11.86 5.78
CA ILE A 62 -11.08 -11.77 4.31
C ILE A 62 -9.79 -11.07 3.86
N LEU A 63 -9.20 -11.49 2.75
CA LEU A 63 -8.08 -10.79 2.13
C LEU A 63 -8.54 -9.46 1.49
N THR A 64 -7.75 -8.40 1.67
CA THR A 64 -8.03 -7.08 1.05
C THR A 64 -8.17 -7.19 -0.47
N ASP A 65 -7.42 -8.10 -1.10
CA ASP A 65 -7.49 -8.33 -2.54
C ASP A 65 -8.80 -8.98 -2.99
N ASN A 66 -9.40 -9.82 -2.14
CA ASN A 66 -10.70 -10.42 -2.44
C ASN A 66 -11.82 -9.39 -2.36
N ILE A 67 -11.76 -8.48 -1.38
CA ILE A 67 -12.68 -7.34 -1.28
C ILE A 67 -12.55 -6.45 -2.52
N ALA A 68 -11.33 -6.17 -2.96
CA ALA A 68 -11.09 -5.38 -4.18
C ALA A 68 -11.64 -6.07 -5.44
N ARG A 69 -11.50 -7.40 -5.57
CA ARG A 69 -12.11 -8.16 -6.67
C ARG A 69 -13.64 -8.14 -6.62
N ALA A 70 -14.24 -8.23 -5.44
CA ALA A 70 -15.68 -8.12 -5.26
C ALA A 70 -16.21 -6.76 -5.74
N VAL A 71 -15.50 -5.66 -5.42
CA VAL A 71 -15.82 -4.32 -5.93
C VAL A 71 -15.80 -4.27 -7.45
N GLN A 72 -14.77 -4.84 -8.09
CA GLN A 72 -14.66 -4.88 -9.55
C GLN A 72 -15.80 -5.67 -10.18
N LEU A 73 -16.06 -6.87 -9.65
CA LEU A 73 -17.13 -7.75 -10.13
C LEU A 73 -18.50 -7.07 -10.06
N ILE A 74 -18.80 -6.37 -8.96
CA ILE A 74 -20.09 -5.69 -8.79
C ILE A 74 -20.19 -4.45 -9.66
N ALA A 75 -19.10 -3.69 -9.80
CA ALA A 75 -19.07 -2.57 -10.75
C ALA A 75 -19.35 -3.03 -12.18
N GLU A 76 -18.77 -4.16 -12.60
CA GLU A 76 -19.03 -4.78 -13.91
C GLU A 76 -20.46 -5.29 -14.04
N ARG A 77 -20.99 -6.02 -13.05
CA ARG A 77 -22.37 -6.52 -13.02
C ARG A 77 -23.41 -5.41 -13.14
N ASN A 78 -23.14 -4.25 -12.55
CA ASN A 78 -24.00 -3.07 -12.63
C ASN A 78 -23.89 -2.33 -13.98
N GLY A 79 -23.09 -2.82 -14.93
CA GLY A 79 -22.82 -2.16 -16.20
C GLY A 79 -21.86 -0.97 -16.11
N ASN A 80 -21.25 -0.72 -14.94
CA ASN A 80 -20.34 0.40 -14.72
C ASN A 80 -18.90 0.02 -15.07
N GLN A 81 -18.67 -0.39 -16.33
CA GLN A 81 -17.36 -0.83 -16.81
C GLN A 81 -16.27 0.25 -16.65
N ALA A 82 -16.64 1.52 -16.82
CA ALA A 82 -15.73 2.65 -16.59
C ALA A 82 -15.23 2.71 -15.14
N LEU A 83 -16.12 2.46 -14.17
CA LEU A 83 -15.74 2.47 -12.75
C LEU A 83 -14.85 1.27 -12.40
N GLU A 84 -15.16 0.09 -12.93
CA GLU A 84 -14.32 -1.10 -12.76
C GLU A 84 -12.89 -0.83 -13.21
N GLN A 85 -12.72 -0.33 -14.45
CA GLN A 85 -11.41 -0.05 -15.03
C GLN A 85 -10.65 1.03 -14.27
N LEU A 86 -11.35 2.09 -13.86
CA LEU A 86 -10.77 3.16 -13.05
C LEU A 86 -10.34 2.64 -11.68
N TYR A 87 -11.12 1.77 -11.03
CA TYR A 87 -10.77 1.14 -9.77
C TYR A 87 -9.55 0.23 -9.92
N ALA A 88 -9.50 -0.59 -10.98
CA ALA A 88 -8.35 -1.43 -11.32
C ALA A 88 -7.07 -0.59 -11.49
N SER A 89 -7.15 0.49 -12.27
CA SER A 89 -6.06 1.41 -12.54
C SER A 89 -5.61 2.15 -11.28
N HIS A 90 -6.54 2.66 -10.48
CA HIS A 90 -6.26 3.33 -9.21
C HIS A 90 -5.48 2.42 -8.25
N ARG A 91 -5.87 1.14 -8.15
CA ARG A 91 -5.18 0.15 -7.32
C ARG A 91 -3.76 -0.14 -7.80
N LYS A 92 -3.55 -0.25 -9.12
CA LYS A 92 -2.21 -0.41 -9.73
C LYS A 92 -1.32 0.79 -9.41
N LYS A 93 -1.81 2.00 -9.64
CA LYS A 93 -1.08 3.25 -9.31
C LYS A 93 -0.66 3.31 -7.84
N LYS A 94 -1.56 2.93 -6.92
CA LYS A 94 -1.27 2.91 -5.47
C LYS A 94 -0.20 1.89 -5.08
N LEU A 95 -0.11 0.76 -5.80
CA LEU A 95 0.92 -0.26 -5.60
C LEU A 95 2.27 0.17 -6.19
N GLU A 96 2.27 0.89 -7.30
CA GLU A 96 3.47 1.36 -7.98
C GLU A 96 4.07 2.62 -7.34
N ALA A 97 3.27 3.44 -6.66
CA ALA A 97 3.71 4.72 -6.10
C ALA A 97 4.98 4.62 -5.22
N PRO A 98 5.10 3.65 -4.28
CA PRO A 98 6.33 3.50 -3.49
C PRO A 98 7.55 3.11 -4.34
N ARG A 99 7.36 2.36 -5.43
CA ARG A 99 8.47 1.93 -6.31
C ARG A 99 9.15 3.09 -7.02
N ARG A 100 8.50 4.25 -7.08
CA ARG A 100 9.04 5.46 -7.72
C ARG A 100 10.05 6.18 -6.83
N ILE A 101 10.03 5.91 -5.53
CA ILE A 101 10.98 6.49 -4.58
C ILE A 101 12.25 5.64 -4.65
N LYS A 102 13.38 6.31 -4.92
CA LYS A 102 14.71 5.69 -4.90
C LYS A 102 15.46 6.15 -3.66
N VAL A 103 16.17 5.23 -3.03
CA VAL A 103 17.02 5.50 -1.87
C VAL A 103 18.47 5.46 -2.31
N VAL A 104 19.24 6.49 -1.97
CA VAL A 104 20.70 6.46 -2.15
C VAL A 104 21.32 5.66 -1.03
N THR A 105 21.92 4.52 -1.37
CA THR A 105 22.79 3.82 -0.41
C THR A 105 24.25 4.11 -0.75
N ARG A 106 25.06 4.29 0.30
CA ARG A 106 26.52 4.26 0.15
C ARG A 106 26.97 2.84 0.42
N THR A 107 27.35 2.13 -0.63
CA THR A 107 28.06 0.87 -0.45
C THR A 107 29.46 1.26 0.02
N ARG A 108 29.85 0.80 1.21
CA ARG A 108 31.28 0.77 1.54
C ARG A 108 31.87 -0.27 0.61
N SER A 109 32.63 0.16 -0.40
CA SER A 109 33.45 -0.77 -1.17
C SER A 109 34.27 -1.59 -0.18
N ASN A 110 34.28 -2.91 -0.39
CA ASN A 110 35.20 -3.78 0.34
C ASN A 110 36.59 -3.32 -0.10
N LEU A 111 37.34 -2.67 0.79
CA LEU A 111 38.64 -2.08 0.46
C LEU A 111 39.57 -3.23 0.03
N ASP A 112 39.91 -3.30 -1.25
CA ASP A 112 40.89 -4.26 -1.73
C ASP A 112 42.26 -3.93 -1.10
N THR A 113 43.06 -4.95 -0.81
CA THR A 113 44.38 -4.81 -0.14
C THR A 113 45.31 -3.80 -0.79
N THR A 114 45.16 -3.59 -2.11
CA THR A 114 45.86 -2.59 -2.90
C THR A 114 45.39 -1.15 -2.62
N ASP A 115 44.10 -0.91 -2.40
CA ASP A 115 43.55 0.41 -2.12
C ASP A 115 44.00 0.95 -0.76
N LEU A 116 44.13 0.05 0.24
CA LEU A 116 44.72 0.37 1.54
C LEU A 116 46.20 0.74 1.42
N SER A 117 46.94 0.10 0.51
CA SER A 117 48.37 0.35 0.32
C SER A 117 48.70 1.64 -0.43
N LEU A 118 47.76 2.13 -1.25
CA LEU A 118 47.98 3.32 -2.09
C LEU A 118 47.36 4.60 -1.51
N MET A 119 46.70 4.54 -0.36
CA MET A 119 46.03 5.69 0.27
C MET A 119 45.09 6.45 -0.69
N VAL A 120 44.53 5.72 -1.64
CA VAL A 120 43.53 6.25 -2.58
C VAL A 120 42.20 6.18 -1.87
N VAL A 121 41.53 7.32 -1.69
CA VAL A 121 40.16 7.33 -1.19
C VAL A 121 39.31 6.69 -2.28
N ALA A 122 38.97 5.41 -2.11
CA ALA A 122 38.01 4.75 -2.99
C ALA A 122 36.75 5.61 -3.04
N GLU A 123 36.39 6.10 -4.22
CA GLU A 123 35.17 6.85 -4.41
C GLU A 123 34.02 5.96 -3.93
N SER A 124 33.29 6.42 -2.90
CA SER A 124 32.16 5.66 -2.39
C SER A 124 31.14 5.48 -3.51
N GLN A 125 31.02 4.26 -4.04
CA GLN A 125 30.03 3.97 -5.05
C GLN A 125 28.65 4.07 -4.41
N SER A 126 27.89 5.07 -4.86
CA SER A 126 26.51 5.24 -4.45
C SER A 126 25.58 4.52 -5.40
N GLU A 127 24.73 3.65 -4.87
CA GLU A 127 23.74 2.91 -5.64
C GLU A 127 22.33 3.44 -5.35
N LEU A 128 21.47 3.39 -6.36
CA LEU A 128 20.06 3.75 -6.24
C LEU A 128 19.22 2.49 -6.07
N ILE A 129 18.78 2.22 -4.85
CA ILE A 129 17.90 1.08 -4.53
C ILE A 129 16.45 1.53 -4.50
N GLN A 130 15.52 0.64 -4.83
CA GLN A 130 14.09 0.91 -4.69
C GLN A 130 13.70 1.04 -3.22
N TRP A 131 12.86 2.02 -2.89
CA TRP A 131 12.28 2.13 -1.55
C TRP A 131 11.59 0.84 -1.11
N ASP A 132 12.00 0.33 0.04
CA ASP A 132 11.35 -0.78 0.74
C ASP A 132 11.05 -0.37 2.19
N ARG A 133 9.77 -0.45 2.55
CA ARG A 133 9.29 -0.15 3.91
C ARG A 133 9.86 -1.12 4.94
N ASN A 134 10.12 -2.38 4.55
CA ASN A 134 10.60 -3.40 5.47
C ASN A 134 11.98 -3.07 6.02
N GLN A 135 12.85 -2.44 5.21
CA GLN A 135 14.17 -2.00 5.64
C GLN A 135 14.08 -1.00 6.81
N ILE A 136 13.10 -0.09 6.79
CA ILE A 136 12.90 0.91 7.85
C ILE A 136 12.34 0.28 9.10
N ILE A 137 11.42 -0.67 8.95
CA ILE A 137 10.90 -1.42 10.09
C ILE A 137 12.05 -2.14 10.79
N LEU A 138 12.90 -2.82 10.02
CA LEU A 138 14.09 -3.50 10.53
C LEU A 138 15.04 -2.51 11.22
N ALA A 139 15.35 -1.38 10.58
CA ALA A 139 16.22 -0.35 11.16
C ALA A 139 15.65 0.22 12.48
N LEU A 140 14.37 0.57 12.52
CA LEU A 140 13.71 1.09 13.73
C LEU A 140 13.68 0.07 14.87
N THR A 141 13.45 -1.21 14.55
CA THR A 141 13.49 -2.27 15.56
C THR A 141 14.92 -2.51 16.06
N ARG A 142 15.93 -2.42 15.18
CA ARG A 142 17.33 -2.70 15.53
C ARG A 142 18.00 -1.54 16.29
N GLU A 143 17.74 -0.30 15.87
CA GLU A 143 18.40 0.90 16.41
C GLU A 143 17.61 1.54 17.56
N ALA A 144 16.27 1.58 17.45
CA ALA A 144 15.42 2.24 18.45
C ALA A 144 14.69 1.24 19.38
N SER A 145 14.90 -0.07 19.22
CA SER A 145 14.27 -1.13 20.03
C SER A 145 12.74 -1.04 20.10
N ILE A 146 12.11 -0.52 19.03
CA ILE A 146 10.67 -0.33 18.94
C ILE A 146 9.98 -1.63 18.50
N SER A 147 8.81 -1.92 19.07
CA SER A 147 8.00 -3.08 18.67
C SER A 147 7.68 -3.08 17.17
N PRO A 148 7.62 -4.25 16.53
CA PRO A 148 7.46 -4.35 15.07
C PRO A 148 6.17 -3.69 14.58
N ASP A 149 5.08 -3.76 15.35
CA ASP A 149 3.79 -3.10 15.03
C ASP A 149 3.84 -1.58 15.11
N THR A 150 4.64 -1.02 16.03
CA THR A 150 4.81 0.43 16.14
C THR A 150 5.75 0.94 15.05
N ALA A 151 6.87 0.24 14.82
CA ALA A 151 7.82 0.53 13.73
C ALA A 151 7.13 0.48 12.36
N ALA A 152 6.29 -0.53 12.16
CA ALA A 152 5.36 -0.68 11.05
C ALA A 152 4.47 0.54 10.79
N GLY A 153 3.86 1.08 11.85
CA GLY A 153 3.02 2.27 11.78
C GLY A 153 3.83 3.52 11.43
N ILE A 154 5.02 3.68 12.01
CA ILE A 154 5.94 4.79 11.72
C ILE A 154 6.40 4.73 10.26
N ALA A 155 6.89 3.58 9.80
CA ALA A 155 7.35 3.39 8.43
C ALA A 155 6.25 3.68 7.40
N HIS A 156 5.00 3.30 7.69
CA HIS A 156 3.86 3.67 6.85
C HIS A 156 3.61 5.18 6.81
N LYS A 157 3.67 5.88 7.95
CA LYS A 157 3.52 7.34 8.01
C LYS A 157 4.63 8.07 7.26
N VAL A 158 5.87 7.59 7.36
CA VAL A 158 7.03 8.14 6.63
C VAL A 158 6.80 8.00 5.12
N GLU A 159 6.43 6.81 4.65
CA GLU A 159 6.13 6.59 3.22
C GLU A 159 5.00 7.51 2.72
N GLN A 160 3.93 7.66 3.49
CA GLN A 160 2.84 8.59 3.15
C GLN A 160 3.33 10.04 3.05
N ARG A 161 4.26 10.45 3.93
CA ARG A 161 4.85 11.79 3.87
C ARG A 161 5.76 11.95 2.67
N LEU A 162 6.55 10.92 2.34
CA LEU A 162 7.41 10.91 1.15
C LEU A 162 6.61 10.97 -0.14
N LEU A 163 5.49 10.25 -0.23
CA LEU A 163 4.60 10.30 -1.40
C LEU A 163 3.90 11.66 -1.55
N LYS A 164 3.65 12.38 -0.45
CA LYS A 164 3.09 13.73 -0.47
C LYS A 164 4.13 14.79 -0.79
N SER A 165 5.37 14.58 -0.38
CA SER A 165 6.49 15.42 -0.81
C SER A 165 6.82 15.10 -2.27
N ASN A 166 7.04 16.09 -3.12
CA ASN A 166 7.43 15.84 -4.53
C ASN A 166 8.87 15.28 -4.67
N LEU A 167 9.40 14.62 -3.64
CA LEU A 167 10.73 14.03 -3.59
C LEU A 167 10.72 12.68 -4.32
N ARG A 168 11.58 12.56 -5.33
CA ARG A 168 11.76 11.31 -6.10
C ARG A 168 12.92 10.46 -5.57
N GLN A 169 13.77 11.05 -4.74
CA GLN A 169 15.00 10.45 -4.22
C GLN A 169 15.20 10.90 -2.78
N VAL A 170 15.63 9.97 -1.92
CA VAL A 170 15.88 10.17 -0.49
C VAL A 170 17.18 9.51 -0.07
#